data_AF-X1TY34-F1
#
_entry.id   AF-X1TY34-F1
#
_cell.length_a   1.000
_cell.length_b   1.000
_cell.length_c   1.000
_cell.angle_alpha   90.00
_cell.angle_beta   90.00
_cell.angle_gamma   90.00
#
_symmetry.space_group_name_H-M   'P 1'
#
loop_
_entity.id
_entity.type
_entity.pdbx_description
1 polymer ?
#
loop_
_entity_poly.entity_id
_entity_poly.type
_entity_poly.pdbx_seq_one_letter_code
_entity_poly.pdbx_strand_id
1 'polypeptide(L)' 'TNGKIKIDWEHKETKWIDPKDIGNYQTVPMLKETLAQAYK' A
#
# COMPACT_ATOMS: atom_id res chain seq x y z
N THR A 1 -5.56 14.18 19.16
CA THR A 1 -6.46 13.13 18.63
C THR A 1 -5.74 12.42 17.50
N ASN A 2 -5.43 11.12 17.68
CA ASN A 2 -4.55 10.33 16.81
C ASN A 2 -4.99 10.37 15.34
N GLY A 3 -4.08 10.76 14.44
CA GLY A 3 -4.29 10.96 13.01
C GLY A 3 -4.67 9.67 12.28
N LYS A 4 -5.98 9.39 12.22
CA LYS A 4 -6.52 8.32 11.40
C LYS A 4 -6.48 8.74 9.93
N ILE A 5 -5.97 7.87 9.06
CA ILE A 5 -6.08 8.06 7.60
C ILE A 5 -7.56 8.11 7.25
N LYS A 6 -7.97 9.17 6.54
CA LYS A 6 -9.32 9.29 5.98
C LYS A 6 -9.27 8.89 4.52
N ILE A 7 -10.16 7.98 4.14
CA ILE A 7 -10.43 7.64 2.74
C ILE A 7 -11.60 8.48 2.23
N ASP A 8 -11.61 8.74 0.93
CA ASP A 8 -12.69 9.41 0.23
C ASP A 8 -13.43 8.44 -0.70
N TRP A 9 -14.25 8.98 -1.59
CA TRP A 9 -15.11 8.21 -2.48
C TRP A 9 -14.35 7.29 -3.46
N GLU A 10 -13.06 7.55 -3.72
CA GLU A 10 -12.24 6.73 -4.62
C GLU A 10 -11.77 5.44 -3.93
N HIS A 11 -11.69 5.43 -2.60
CA HIS A 11 -11.07 4.37 -1.81
C HIS A 11 -12.09 3.68 -0.90
N LYS A 12 -12.14 2.35 -0.94
CA LYS A 12 -13.06 1.56 -0.08
C LYS A 12 -12.45 1.13 1.25
N GLU A 13 -11.12 1.00 1.31
CA GLU A 13 -10.40 0.55 2.51
C GLU A 13 -8.98 1.13 2.57
N THR A 14 -8.40 1.11 3.78
CA THR A 14 -6.95 1.33 4.00
C THR A 14 -6.42 0.27 4.93
N LYS A 15 -5.22 -0.24 4.62
CA LYS A 15 -4.56 -1.28 5.39
C LYS A 15 -3.06 -1.03 5.44
N TRP A 16 -2.51 -1.10 6.65
CA TRP A 16 -1.07 -1.23 6.84
C TRP A 16 -0.68 -2.70 6.68
N ILE A 17 0.32 -2.97 5.83
CA ILE A 17 0.81 -4.32 5.56
C ILE A 17 2.33 -4.38 5.76
N ASP A 18 2.85 -5.58 6.01
CA ASP A 18 4.29 -5.83 5.90
C ASP A 18 4.68 -5.71 4.41
N PRO A 19 5.78 -5.01 4.06
CA PRO A 19 6.25 -4.89 2.68
C PRO A 19 6.39 -6.22 1.95
N LYS A 20 6.74 -7.30 2.65
CA LYS A 20 6.89 -8.63 2.04
C LYS A 20 5.56 -9.21 1.54
N ASP A 21 4.43 -8.75 2.09
CA ASP A 21 3.10 -9.23 1.75
C ASP A 21 2.49 -8.49 0.55
N ILE A 22 3.16 -7.49 -0.03
CA ILE A 22 2.60 -6.67 -1.12
C ILE A 22 2.18 -7.50 -2.34
N GLY A 23 2.87 -8.62 -2.60
CA GLY A 23 2.54 -9.53 -3.70
C GLY A 23 1.23 -10.31 -3.52
N ASN A 24 0.64 -10.28 -2.33
CA ASN A 24 -0.63 -10.96 -2.04
C ASN A 24 -1.86 -10.10 -2.39
N TYR A 25 -1.66 -8.86 -2.85
CA TYR A 25 -2.71 -7.92 -3.18
C TYR A 25 -2.71 -7.60 -4.67
N GLN A 26 -3.89 -7.33 -5.22
CA GLN A 26 -3.98 -6.76 -6.56
C GLN A 26 -3.53 -5.30 -6.49
N THR A 27 -2.41 -5.00 -7.12
CA THR A 27 -1.87 -3.64 -7.18
C THR A 27 -1.78 -3.18 -8.63
N VAL A 28 -1.46 -1.90 -8.82
CA VAL A 28 -1.00 -1.42 -10.12
C VAL A 28 0.26 -2.18 -10.56
N PRO A 29 0.49 -2.34 -11.86
CA PRO A 29 1.72 -2.94 -12.37
C PRO A 29 2.96 -2.26 -11.81
N MET A 30 4.05 -3.02 -11.64
CA MET A 30 5.37 -2.53 -11.22
C MET A 30 5.48 -2.00 -9.78
N LEU A 31 4.40 -2.00 -8.98
CA LEU A 31 4.46 -1.45 -7.61
C LEU A 31 5.43 -2.23 -6.71
N LYS A 32 5.43 -3.56 -6.78
CA LYS A 32 6.32 -4.42 -5.99
C LYS A 32 7.79 -4.17 -6.33
N GLU A 33 8.10 -4.09 -7.62
CA GLU A 33 9.45 -3.85 -8.15
C GLU A 33 9.95 -2.46 -7.75
N THR A 34 9.08 -1.45 -7.84
CA THR A 34 9.40 -0.08 -7.45
C THR A 34 9.68 0.01 -5.95
N LEU A 35 8.83 -0.62 -5.12
CA LEU A 35 9.05 -0.69 -3.68
C LEU A 35 10.38 -1.37 -3.33
N ALA A 36 10.73 -2.46 -4.02
CA ALA A 36 12.00 -3.15 -3.81
C ALA A 36 13.23 -2.30 -4.18
N GLN A 37 13.14 -1.41 -5.17
CA GLN A 37 14.23 -0.48 -5.50
C GLN A 37 14.41 0.60 -4.43
N ALA A 38 13.33 1.09 -3.82
CA ALA A 38 13.38 2.14 -2.79
C ALA A 38 14.03 1.69 -1.47
N TYR A 39 14.13 0.39 -1.21
CA TYR A 39 14.80 -0.17 -0.03
C TYR A 39 16.33 -0.32 -0.18
N LYS A 40 16.90 0.01 -1.35
CA LYS A 40 18.35 0.05 -1.56
C LYS A 40 18.95 1.34 -1.04
#